data_AF-A0A7C3NY29-F1
#
_entry.id   AF-A0A7C3NY29-F1
#
_cell.length_a   1.000
_cell.length_b   1.000
_cell.length_c   1.000
_cell.angle_alpha   90.00
_cell.angle_beta   90.00
_cell.angle_gamma   90.00
#
_symmetry.space_group_name_H-M   'P 1'
#
loop_
_entity.id
_entity.type
_entity.pdbx_description
1 polymer ?
#
loop_
_entity_poly.entity_id
_entity_poly.type
_entity_poly.pdbx_seq_one_letter_code
_entity_poly.pdbx_strand_id
1 'polypeptide(L)'
;SRVYGVSKHAVVALSESLYDGLRQRGARVHVSVLCPGVINTRIMYGARNRPPELENDSPPSEQELLTRDRISKLAQETGMDPLQVGDIVLEAVRDERFWVLTHDDFDDIIRTRMEDILARRNPTPIASRAGLRRLLDDDAR
;
A
#
# COMPACT_ATOMS: atom_id res chain seq x y z
N SER A 1 -1.40 7.85 5.72
CA SER A 1 -1.58 8.34 7.11
C SER A 1 -0.86 7.40 8.08
N ARG A 2 -0.56 7.83 9.31
CA ARG A 2 0.05 6.95 10.33
C ARG A 2 -0.83 5.74 10.64
N VAL A 3 -2.14 5.96 10.76
CA VAL A 3 -3.13 4.89 10.98
C VAL A 3 -3.10 3.85 9.86
N TYR A 4 -3.04 4.30 8.59
CA TYR A 4 -2.92 3.39 7.44
C TYR A 4 -1.61 2.58 7.47
N GLY A 5 -0.48 3.23 7.80
CA GLY A 5 0.80 2.55 7.89
C GLY A 5 0.81 1.44 8.95
N VAL A 6 0.27 1.74 10.14
CA VAL A 6 0.14 0.76 11.24
C VAL A 6 -0.81 -0.38 10.83
N SER A 7 -2.00 -0.07 10.31
CA SER A 7 -2.98 -1.10 9.96
C SER A 7 -2.49 -2.02 8.85
N LYS A 8 -1.77 -1.49 7.84
CA LYS A 8 -1.22 -2.32 6.76
C LYS A 8 -0.05 -3.19 7.21
N HIS A 9 0.79 -2.72 8.14
CA HIS A 9 1.80 -3.61 8.76
C HIS A 9 1.15 -4.73 9.59
N ALA A 10 0.07 -4.43 10.32
CA ALA A 10 -0.64 -5.44 11.09
C ALA A 10 -1.26 -6.54 10.19
N VAL A 11 -1.82 -6.16 9.03
CA VAL A 11 -2.32 -7.12 8.05
C VAL A 11 -1.20 -8.04 7.53
N VAL A 12 -0.02 -7.50 7.23
CA VAL A 12 1.13 -8.30 6.78
C VAL A 12 1.53 -9.32 7.84
N ALA A 13 1.76 -8.87 9.09
CA ALA A 13 2.16 -9.75 10.19
C ALA A 13 1.10 -10.83 10.49
N LEU A 14 -0.19 -10.48 10.40
CA LEU A 14 -1.30 -11.43 10.53
C LEU A 14 -1.25 -12.50 9.43
N SER A 15 -1.07 -12.09 8.18
CA SER A 15 -1.00 -13.01 7.05
C SER A 15 0.20 -13.97 7.15
N GLU A 16 1.37 -13.48 7.57
CA GLU A 16 2.56 -14.31 7.80
C GLU A 16 2.29 -15.36 8.89
N SER A 17 1.69 -14.94 10.00
CA SER A 17 1.33 -15.83 11.11
C SER A 17 0.32 -16.90 10.68
N LEU A 18 -0.66 -16.53 9.86
CA LEU A 18 -1.66 -17.46 9.34
C LEU A 18 -1.05 -18.46 8.35
N TYR A 19 -0.18 -17.98 7.45
CA TYR A 19 0.54 -18.83 6.50
C TYR A 19 1.33 -19.93 7.21
N ASP A 20 2.14 -19.55 8.20
CA ASP A 20 2.92 -20.51 9.01
C ASP A 20 2.00 -21.46 9.79
N GLY A 21 1.00 -20.92 10.49
CA GLY A 21 0.09 -21.72 11.31
C GLY A 21 -0.77 -22.73 10.52
N LEU A 22 -1.14 -22.43 9.27
CA LEU A 22 -1.88 -23.37 8.42
C LEU A 22 -0.98 -24.46 7.86
N ARG A 23 0.25 -24.11 7.47
CA ARG A 23 1.24 -25.09 6.98
C ARG A 23 1.63 -26.09 8.05
N GLN A 24 1.88 -25.64 9.28
CA GLN A 24 2.20 -26.53 10.40
C GLN A 24 1.09 -27.54 10.70
N ARG A 25 -0.17 -27.20 10.41
CA ARG A 25 -1.33 -28.09 10.59
C ARG A 25 -1.59 -29.01 9.40
N GLY A 26 -0.79 -28.93 8.33
CA GLY A 26 -1.04 -29.67 7.09
C GLY A 26 -2.38 -29.29 6.42
N ALA A 27 -2.84 -28.06 6.63
CA ALA A 27 -4.10 -27.60 6.04
C ALA A 27 -3.97 -27.52 4.51
N ARG A 28 -5.06 -27.78 3.79
CA ARG A 28 -5.15 -27.62 2.32
C ARG A 28 -5.47 -26.18 1.89
N VAL A 29 -5.42 -25.24 2.82
CA VAL A 29 -5.73 -23.82 2.60
C VAL A 29 -4.43 -23.04 2.62
N HIS A 30 -4.19 -22.27 1.56
CA HIS A 30 -3.00 -21.43 1.40
C HIS A 30 -3.34 -19.94 1.66
N VAL A 31 -2.30 -19.15 1.90
CA VAL A 31 -2.41 -17.72 2.22
C VAL A 31 -1.46 -16.95 1.34
N SER A 32 -1.92 -15.79 0.86
CA SER A 32 -1.11 -14.78 0.18
C SER A 32 -1.41 -13.42 0.78
N VAL A 33 -0.47 -12.48 0.65
CA VAL A 33 -0.66 -11.07 1.01
C VAL A 33 -0.34 -10.17 -0.18
N LEU A 34 -1.34 -9.38 -0.58
CA LEU A 34 -1.22 -8.39 -1.63
C LEU A 34 -0.71 -7.06 -1.05
N CYS A 35 0.45 -6.62 -1.53
CA CYS A 35 1.09 -5.37 -1.16
C CYS A 35 1.25 -4.51 -2.42
N PRO A 36 0.19 -3.79 -2.83
CA PRO A 36 0.22 -3.06 -4.08
C PRO A 36 0.88 -1.69 -3.95
N GLY A 37 1.45 -1.20 -5.06
CA GLY A 37 1.83 0.19 -5.25
C GLY A 37 0.61 1.08 -5.55
N VAL A 38 0.77 2.06 -6.45
CA VAL A 38 -0.33 2.97 -6.83
C VAL A 38 -1.25 2.29 -7.85
N ILE A 39 -2.52 2.11 -7.48
CA ILE A 39 -3.54 1.48 -8.34
C ILE A 39 -4.63 2.53 -8.65
N ASN A 40 -5.11 2.55 -9.89
CA ASN A 40 -6.20 3.41 -10.33
C ASN A 40 -7.53 3.00 -9.68
N THR A 41 -7.75 3.47 -8.46
CA THR A 41 -8.94 3.20 -7.67
C THR A 41 -9.46 4.48 -7.02
N ARG A 42 -10.68 4.40 -6.47
CA ARG A 42 -11.29 5.50 -5.71
C ARG A 42 -10.84 5.52 -4.24
N ILE A 43 -9.68 4.96 -3.87
CA ILE A 43 -9.26 4.84 -2.46
C ILE A 43 -9.10 6.20 -1.77
N MET A 44 -8.70 7.23 -2.51
CA MET A 44 -8.58 8.60 -1.99
C MET A 44 -9.91 9.20 -1.53
N TYR A 45 -11.02 8.73 -2.09
CA TYR A 45 -12.39 9.07 -1.68
C TYR A 45 -12.95 8.08 -0.66
N GLY A 46 -12.11 7.36 0.09
CA GLY A 46 -12.53 6.31 1.02
C GLY A 46 -13.43 6.80 2.17
N ALA A 47 -13.43 8.11 2.46
CA ALA A 47 -14.34 8.71 3.43
C ALA A 47 -15.83 8.43 3.11
N ARG A 48 -16.18 8.23 1.83
CA ARG A 48 -17.54 7.86 1.41
C ARG A 48 -18.02 6.50 1.97
N ASN A 49 -17.09 5.64 2.40
CA ASN A 49 -17.37 4.31 2.94
C ASN A 49 -17.35 4.30 4.49
N ARG A 50 -17.17 5.46 5.12
CA ARG A 50 -17.06 5.55 6.57
C ARG A 50 -18.45 5.37 7.20
N PRO A 51 -18.59 4.48 8.20
CA PRO A 51 -19.85 4.34 8.93
C PRO A 51 -20.27 5.65 9.62
N PRO A 52 -21.57 5.96 9.71
CA PRO A 52 -22.06 7.18 10.35
C PRO A 52 -21.52 7.39 11.77
N GLU A 53 -21.42 6.32 12.55
CA GLU A 53 -20.92 6.33 13.93
C GLU A 53 -19.41 6.64 14.07
N LEU A 54 -18.67 6.67 12.95
CA LEU A 54 -17.24 7.00 12.90
C LEU A 54 -16.97 8.29 12.11
N GLU A 55 -18.01 9.05 11.73
CA GLU A 55 -17.85 10.36 11.08
C GLU A 55 -17.00 11.30 11.95
N ASN A 56 -16.21 12.15 11.28
CA ASN A 56 -15.46 13.17 12.00
C ASN A 56 -16.43 14.29 12.40
N ASP A 57 -16.26 14.84 13.60
CA ASP A 57 -17.03 16.00 14.07
C ASP A 57 -16.88 17.24 13.18
N SER A 58 -15.80 17.32 12.42
CA SER A 58 -15.51 18.42 11.49
C SER A 58 -15.27 17.91 10.07
N PRO A 59 -15.79 18.61 9.05
CA PRO A 59 -15.51 18.29 7.67
C PRO A 59 -14.02 18.49 7.37
N PRO A 60 -13.48 17.82 6.33
CA PRO A 60 -12.12 18.08 5.87
C PRO A 60 -11.96 19.55 5.47
N SER A 61 -10.80 20.12 5.74
CA SER A 61 -10.44 21.44 5.24
C SER A 61 -10.35 21.45 3.71
N GLU A 62 -10.52 22.63 3.10
CA GLU A 62 -10.39 22.80 1.65
C GLU A 62 -9.02 22.32 1.14
N GLN A 63 -7.95 22.59 1.89
CA GLN A 63 -6.60 22.15 1.56
C GLN A 63 -6.48 20.61 1.54
N GLU A 64 -7.14 19.92 2.48
CA GLU A 64 -7.17 18.46 2.50
C GLU A 64 -7.94 17.89 1.31
N LEU A 65 -9.06 18.51 0.93
CA LEU A 65 -9.84 18.11 -0.26
C LEU A 65 -9.02 18.28 -1.54
N LEU A 66 -8.40 19.45 -1.74
CA LEU A 66 -7.53 19.71 -2.90
C LEU A 66 -6.36 18.73 -2.97
N THR A 67 -5.75 18.40 -1.83
CA THR A 67 -4.65 17.42 -1.77
C THR A 67 -5.15 16.02 -2.16
N ARG A 68 -6.31 15.61 -1.67
CA ARG A 68 -6.92 14.31 -2.03
C ARG A 68 -7.24 14.22 -3.52
N ASP A 69 -7.79 15.28 -4.09
CA ASP A 69 -8.14 15.32 -5.51
C ASP A 69 -6.91 15.24 -6.41
N ARG A 70 -5.83 15.96 -6.08
CA ARG A 70 -4.56 15.87 -6.81
C ARG A 70 -3.98 14.46 -6.79
N ILE A 71 -3.89 13.85 -5.61
CA ILE A 71 -3.40 12.46 -5.48
C ILE A 71 -4.32 11.49 -6.23
N SER A 72 -5.63 11.72 -6.20
CA SER A 72 -6.58 10.86 -6.92
C SER A 72 -6.43 10.97 -8.43
N LYS A 73 -6.28 12.18 -8.98
CA LYS A 73 -6.05 12.38 -10.42
C LYS A 73 -4.78 11.70 -10.88
N LEU A 74 -3.72 11.92 -10.12
CA LEU A 74 -2.44 11.27 -10.38
C LEU A 74 -2.56 9.74 -10.37
N ALA A 75 -3.23 9.15 -9.36
CA ALA A 75 -3.44 7.70 -9.32
C ALA A 75 -4.32 7.21 -10.48
N GLN A 76 -5.21 8.04 -11.04
CA GLN A 76 -5.98 7.71 -12.24
C GLN A 76 -5.12 7.73 -13.51
N GLU A 77 -4.16 8.63 -13.58
CA GLU A 77 -3.28 8.81 -14.75
C GLU A 77 -2.11 7.82 -14.76
N THR A 78 -1.51 7.55 -13.60
CA THR A 78 -0.27 6.78 -13.49
C THR A 78 -0.42 5.45 -12.75
N GLY A 79 -1.59 5.20 -12.13
CA GLY A 79 -1.81 3.97 -11.37
C GLY A 79 -2.07 2.77 -12.26
N MET A 80 -1.60 1.60 -11.83
CA MET A 80 -1.89 0.33 -12.50
C MET A 80 -3.41 0.07 -12.57
N ASP A 81 -3.85 -0.54 -13.67
CA ASP A 81 -5.25 -0.96 -13.84
C ASP A 81 -5.62 -2.02 -12.77
N PRO A 82 -6.73 -1.85 -12.03
CA PRO A 82 -7.23 -2.87 -11.11
C PRO A 82 -7.40 -4.27 -11.73
N LEU A 83 -7.73 -4.38 -13.02
CA LEU A 83 -7.86 -5.67 -13.70
C LEU A 83 -6.50 -6.37 -13.84
N GLN A 84 -5.44 -5.62 -14.13
CA GLN A 84 -4.08 -6.15 -14.14
C GLN A 84 -3.65 -6.64 -12.75
N VAL A 85 -4.05 -5.94 -11.67
CA VAL A 85 -3.86 -6.44 -10.30
C VAL A 85 -4.60 -7.77 -10.08
N GLY A 86 -5.80 -7.90 -10.65
CA GLY A 86 -6.56 -9.15 -10.63
C GLY A 86 -5.81 -10.33 -11.26
N ASP A 87 -5.18 -10.10 -12.42
CA ASP A 87 -4.36 -11.11 -13.09
C ASP A 87 -3.14 -11.52 -12.25
N ILE A 88 -2.43 -10.54 -11.67
CA ILE A 88 -1.28 -10.79 -10.77
C ILE A 88 -1.71 -11.62 -9.55
N VAL A 89 -2.86 -11.30 -8.96
CA VAL A 89 -3.40 -12.05 -7.82
C VAL A 89 -3.78 -13.48 -8.21
N LEU A 90 -4.45 -13.65 -9.35
CA LEU A 90 -4.84 -14.97 -9.84
C LEU A 90 -3.62 -15.87 -10.10
N GLU A 91 -2.58 -15.32 -10.72
CA GLU A 91 -1.31 -16.01 -10.92
C GLU A 91 -0.68 -16.42 -9.58
N ALA A 92 -0.57 -15.48 -8.64
CA ALA A 92 -0.01 -15.76 -7.32
C ALA A 92 -0.77 -16.85 -6.55
N VAL A 93 -2.09 -16.90 -6.66
CA VAL A 93 -2.91 -17.95 -6.05
C VAL A 93 -2.63 -19.32 -6.69
N ARG A 94 -2.51 -19.38 -8.02
CA ARG A 94 -2.20 -20.63 -8.75
C ARG A 94 -0.81 -21.15 -8.40
N ASP A 95 0.13 -20.25 -8.17
CA ASP A 95 1.53 -20.56 -7.82
C ASP A 95 1.75 -20.75 -6.30
N GLU A 96 0.70 -20.64 -5.48
CA GLU A 96 0.78 -20.68 -4.01
C GLU A 96 1.80 -19.66 -3.44
N ARG A 97 1.93 -18.52 -4.11
CA ARG A 97 2.90 -17.46 -3.81
C ARG A 97 2.39 -16.60 -2.65
N PHE A 98 3.17 -16.53 -1.57
CA PHE A 98 2.78 -15.74 -0.40
C PHE A 98 2.86 -14.22 -0.65
N TRP A 99 4.02 -13.72 -1.09
CA TRP A 99 4.23 -12.29 -1.34
C TRP A 99 3.73 -11.90 -2.73
N VAL A 100 2.70 -11.05 -2.79
CA VAL A 100 2.16 -10.52 -4.05
C VAL A 100 2.44 -9.02 -4.11
N LEU A 101 3.59 -8.67 -4.69
CA LEU A 101 4.03 -7.29 -4.92
C LEU A 101 3.69 -6.92 -6.36
N THR A 102 2.98 -5.81 -6.57
CA THR A 102 2.60 -5.39 -7.93
C THR A 102 3.59 -4.44 -8.59
N HIS A 103 4.52 -3.87 -7.82
CA HIS A 103 5.51 -2.88 -8.27
C HIS A 103 6.86 -3.22 -7.63
N ASP A 104 7.95 -2.94 -8.33
CA ASP A 104 9.34 -3.11 -7.89
C ASP A 104 9.99 -1.77 -7.47
N ASP A 105 9.37 -0.63 -7.77
CA ASP A 105 9.83 0.73 -7.39
C ASP A 105 10.11 0.93 -5.89
N PHE A 106 9.61 0.03 -5.03
CA PHE A 106 9.77 0.08 -3.58
C PHE A 106 10.89 -0.81 -3.04
N ASP A 107 11.53 -1.64 -3.89
CA ASP A 107 12.50 -2.64 -3.45
C ASP A 107 13.69 -2.03 -2.71
N ASP A 108 14.21 -0.89 -3.17
CA ASP A 108 15.31 -0.20 -2.49
C ASP A 108 14.90 0.38 -1.14
N ILE A 109 13.65 0.85 -1.01
CA ILE A 109 13.10 1.34 0.26
C ILE A 109 12.94 0.19 1.24
N ILE A 110 12.43 -0.95 0.76
CA ILE A 110 12.29 -2.17 1.55
C ILE A 110 13.68 -2.63 2.01
N ARG A 111 14.64 -2.75 1.08
CA ARG A 111 16.02 -3.15 1.37
C ARG A 111 16.66 -2.26 2.42
N THR A 112 16.61 -0.95 2.23
CA THR A 112 17.15 0.04 3.17
C THR A 112 16.57 -0.15 4.57
N ARG A 113 15.24 -0.30 4.68
CA ARG A 113 14.57 -0.53 5.97
C ARG A 113 15.07 -1.83 6.62
N MET A 114 15.21 -2.92 5.87
CA MET A 114 15.69 -4.19 6.42
C MET A 114 17.16 -4.09 6.86
N GLU A 115 17.99 -3.41 6.09
CA GLU A 115 19.39 -3.13 6.44
C GLU A 115 19.51 -2.30 7.72
N ASP A 116 18.67 -1.26 7.87
CA ASP A 116 18.64 -0.45 9.09
C ASP A 116 18.33 -1.29 10.34
N ILE A 117 17.35 -2.20 10.21
CA ILE A 117 16.95 -3.13 11.27
C ILE A 117 18.10 -4.07 11.63
N LEU A 118 18.71 -4.72 10.63
CA LEU A 118 19.82 -5.66 10.84
C LEU A 118 21.05 -4.98 11.47
N ALA A 119 21.33 -3.74 11.04
CA ALA A 119 22.44 -2.94 11.54
C ALA A 119 22.15 -2.28 12.91
N ARG A 120 20.92 -2.39 13.45
CA ARG A 120 20.46 -1.72 14.68
C ARG A 120 20.69 -0.21 14.67
N ARG A 121 20.53 0.43 13.52
CA ARG A 121 20.68 1.89 13.37
C ARG A 121 19.33 2.59 13.31
N ASN A 122 19.35 3.89 13.55
CA ASN A 122 18.15 4.72 13.39
C ASN A 122 17.62 4.59 11.95
N PRO A 123 16.29 4.60 11.74
CA PRO A 123 15.71 4.48 10.41
C PRO A 123 16.24 5.57 9.47
N THR A 124 16.73 5.15 8.31
CA THR A 124 17.07 6.03 7.20
C THR A 124 15.77 6.72 6.79
N PRO A 125 15.71 8.07 6.87
CA PRO A 125 14.53 8.78 6.41
C PRO A 125 14.28 8.40 4.96
N ILE A 126 13.09 7.87 4.68
CA ILE A 126 12.63 7.71 3.31
C ILE A 126 12.70 9.10 2.72
N ALA A 127 13.67 9.35 1.83
CA ALA A 127 13.90 10.66 1.26
C ALA A 127 12.55 11.15 0.75
N SER A 128 12.00 12.18 1.39
CA SER A 128 10.69 12.66 1.02
C SER A 128 10.82 13.10 -0.44
N ARG A 129 10.02 12.49 -1.33
CA ARG A 129 9.72 13.07 -2.64
C ARG A 129 10.94 13.12 -3.59
N ALA A 130 11.35 11.99 -4.16
CA ALA A 130 12.02 12.00 -5.48
C ALA A 130 11.03 11.58 -6.57
N GLY A 131 10.35 10.43 -6.37
CA GLY A 131 9.25 9.99 -7.24
C GLY A 131 8.01 10.90 -7.13
N LEU A 132 7.54 11.18 -5.91
CA LEU A 132 6.41 12.10 -5.69
C LEU A 132 6.74 13.57 -5.97
N ARG A 133 8.03 13.95 -6.01
CA ARG A 133 8.44 15.33 -6.35
C ARG A 133 8.51 15.53 -7.85
N ARG A 134 9.00 14.56 -8.63
CA ARG A 134 8.85 14.59 -10.10
C ARG A 134 7.38 14.74 -10.51
N LEU A 135 6.51 13.94 -9.88
CA LEU A 135 5.06 14.00 -10.05
C LEU A 135 4.38 15.32 -9.67
N LEU A 136 5.02 16.17 -8.87
CA LEU A 136 4.46 17.45 -8.40
C LEU A 136 5.21 18.68 -8.95
N ASP A 137 6.44 18.49 -9.46
CA ASP A 137 7.29 19.54 -10.01
C ASP A 137 7.17 19.62 -11.56
N ASP A 138 6.64 18.59 -12.23
CA ASP A 138 6.43 18.59 -13.71
C ASP A 138 5.19 19.41 -14.17
N ASP A 139 4.31 19.81 -13.25
CA ASP A 139 3.15 20.71 -13.51
C ASP A 139 3.52 22.21 -13.44
N ALA A 140 4.79 22.54 -13.25
CA ALA A 140 5.29 23.91 -13.14
C ALA A 140 6.00 24.44 -14.41
N ARG A 141 5.71 23.87 -15.59
CA ARG A 141 6.21 24.37 -16.88
C ARG A 141 5.10 24.57 -17.90
#